data_AF-A0A2K3JXE9-F1
#
_entry.id   AF-A0A2K3JXE9-F1
#
_cell.length_a   1.000
_cell.length_b   1.000
_cell.length_c   1.000
_cell.angle_alpha   90.00
_cell.angle_beta   90.00
_cell.angle_gamma   90.00
#
_symmetry.space_group_name_H-M   'P 1'
#
loop_
_entity.id
_entity.type
_entity.pdbx_description
1 polymer ?
#
loop_
_entity_poly.entity_id
_entity_poly.type
_entity_poly.pdbx_seq_one_letter_code
_entity_poly.pdbx_strand_id
1 'polypeptide(L)'
;MPSRGGVPVAEALLPSGRNPERLSLPALQSKMKCDPEGYESELLLIRSQFDSSLELFKQQADMNFTSISGISNDPTVARDLAEKAMFLSHVTSFFPQHLTDFPHKVAELLHRAARTLPSGLRNDLAKSLILLINRGIVSIKEMLPLFMELQTLGDKPLRELAFKHIVKSIKRMNLKHKDEAKNRALQNILFVMLQIRGRLD
;
A
#
# COMPACT_ATOMS: atom_id res chain seq x y z
N MET A 1 -65.88 1.86 -8.89
CA MET A 1 -64.67 1.97 -8.05
C MET A 1 -63.86 0.69 -8.22
N PRO A 2 -62.80 0.65 -9.05
CA PRO A 2 -61.92 -0.51 -9.11
C PRO A 2 -60.70 -0.29 -8.19
N SER A 3 -60.46 -1.27 -7.33
CA SER A 3 -59.32 -1.32 -6.40
C SER A 3 -58.00 -1.57 -7.12
N ARG A 4 -56.99 -0.82 -6.69
CA ARG A 4 -55.56 -0.89 -7.04
C ARG A 4 -55.01 -2.32 -7.06
N GLY A 5 -54.55 -2.77 -8.23
CA GLY A 5 -53.53 -3.82 -8.35
C GLY A 5 -52.15 -3.18 -8.35
N GLY A 6 -51.40 -3.34 -7.26
CA GLY A 6 -50.00 -2.92 -7.12
C GLY A 6 -49.10 -4.15 -7.05
N VAL A 7 -48.17 -4.23 -8.00
CA VAL A 7 -47.08 -5.21 -8.18
C VAL A 7 -46.23 -5.34 -6.89
N PRO A 8 -45.70 -6.53 -6.54
CA PRO A 8 -44.85 -6.69 -5.37
C PRO A 8 -43.55 -5.89 -5.55
N VAL A 9 -43.33 -4.94 -4.66
CA VAL A 9 -42.06 -4.20 -4.56
C VAL A 9 -41.01 -5.17 -4.06
N ALA A 10 -39.95 -5.33 -4.85
CA ALA A 10 -38.77 -6.11 -4.54
C ALA A 10 -38.28 -5.82 -3.12
N GLU A 11 -38.14 -6.87 -2.31
CA GLU A 11 -37.32 -6.86 -1.09
C GLU A 11 -35.89 -6.52 -1.49
N ALA A 12 -35.58 -5.23 -1.43
CA ALA A 12 -34.23 -4.75 -1.43
C ALA A 12 -33.53 -5.35 -0.21
N LEU A 13 -32.58 -6.25 -0.49
CA LEU A 13 -31.58 -6.74 0.44
C LEU A 13 -31.04 -5.57 1.26
N LEU A 14 -31.46 -5.48 2.51
CA LEU A 14 -30.94 -4.50 3.46
C LEU A 14 -29.46 -4.86 3.71
N PRO A 15 -28.52 -3.93 3.49
CA PRO A 15 -27.15 -4.09 3.96
C PRO A 15 -27.21 -4.30 5.48
N SER A 16 -26.47 -5.29 5.95
CA SER A 16 -26.35 -5.65 7.37
C SER A 16 -26.26 -4.38 8.24
N GLY A 17 -27.25 -4.20 9.12
CA GLY A 17 -27.47 -2.98 9.91
C GLY A 17 -26.44 -2.74 11.01
N ARG A 18 -25.16 -2.57 10.65
CA ARG A 18 -24.15 -1.96 11.52
C ARG A 18 -24.04 -0.50 11.11
N ASN A 19 -24.60 0.42 11.91
CA ASN A 19 -24.38 1.86 11.74
C ASN A 19 -22.86 2.13 11.68
N PRO A 20 -22.31 2.60 10.56
CA PRO A 20 -20.88 2.93 10.45
C PRO A 20 -20.57 4.28 11.12
N GLU A 21 -21.33 4.67 12.16
CA GLU A 21 -21.11 5.92 12.90
C GLU A 21 -19.74 5.89 13.58
N ARG A 22 -18.77 6.41 12.82
CA ARG A 22 -17.49 7.01 13.22
C ARG A 22 -16.57 6.15 14.09
N LEU A 23 -16.45 4.86 13.78
CA LEU A 23 -15.32 4.09 14.29
C LEU A 23 -14.02 4.65 13.70
N SER A 24 -13.04 4.96 14.56
CA SER A 24 -11.70 5.30 14.11
C SER A 24 -11.09 4.10 13.37
N LEU A 25 -10.18 4.34 12.43
CA LEU A 25 -9.50 3.27 11.68
C LEU A 25 -8.88 2.20 12.61
N PRO A 26 -8.24 2.52 13.75
CA PRO A 26 -7.74 1.50 14.68
C PRO A 26 -8.84 0.64 15.33
N ALA A 27 -9.98 1.24 15.67
CA ALA A 27 -11.10 0.51 16.25
C ALA A 27 -11.74 -0.43 15.23
N LEU A 28 -11.94 0.06 14.00
CA LEU A 28 -12.43 -0.74 12.88
C LEU A 28 -11.47 -1.89 12.54
N GLN A 29 -10.16 -1.60 12.49
CA GLN A 29 -9.13 -2.62 12.25
C GLN A 29 -9.20 -3.75 13.27
N SER A 30 -9.41 -3.44 14.55
CA SER A 30 -9.52 -4.45 15.61
C SER A 30 -10.75 -5.34 15.40
N LYS A 31 -11.90 -4.72 15.09
CA LYS A 31 -13.14 -5.44 14.82
C LYS A 31 -13.06 -6.33 13.58
N MET A 32 -12.49 -5.83 12.48
CA MET A 32 -12.28 -6.59 11.24
C MET A 32 -11.38 -7.81 11.42
N LYS A 33 -10.37 -7.73 12.30
CA LYS A 33 -9.52 -8.89 12.60
C LYS A 33 -10.26 -9.97 13.39
N CYS A 34 -11.26 -9.59 14.19
CA CYS A 34 -12.05 -10.52 14.98
C CYS A 34 -13.16 -11.17 14.15
N ASP A 35 -13.79 -10.41 13.25
CA ASP A 35 -14.93 -10.85 12.43
C ASP A 35 -14.76 -10.37 10.98
N PRO A 36 -13.84 -10.97 10.19
CA PRO A 36 -13.57 -10.49 8.83
C PRO A 36 -14.83 -10.46 7.95
N GLU A 37 -15.61 -11.54 7.96
CA GLU A 37 -16.82 -11.70 7.13
C GLU A 37 -17.86 -10.61 7.42
N GLY A 38 -18.05 -10.26 8.69
CA GLY A 38 -19.01 -9.22 9.09
C GLY A 38 -18.60 -7.78 8.78
N TYR A 39 -17.42 -7.53 8.21
CA TYR A 39 -16.91 -6.19 7.87
C TYR A 39 -16.42 -6.06 6.42
N GLU A 40 -16.86 -6.95 5.53
CA GLU A 40 -16.48 -6.90 4.10
C GLU A 40 -16.90 -5.59 3.43
N SER A 41 -18.09 -5.08 3.75
CA SER A 41 -18.61 -3.83 3.16
C SER A 41 -17.73 -2.62 3.52
N GLU A 42 -17.30 -2.52 4.78
CA GLU A 42 -16.41 -1.48 5.26
C GLU A 42 -15.01 -1.59 4.66
N LEU A 43 -14.52 -2.83 4.46
CA LEU A 43 -13.29 -3.06 3.73
C LEU A 43 -13.37 -2.49 2.31
N LEU A 44 -14.42 -2.85 1.56
CA LEU A 44 -14.60 -2.44 0.18
C LEU A 44 -14.74 -0.92 0.07
N LEU A 45 -15.43 -0.28 1.02
CA LEU A 45 -15.51 1.17 1.10
C LEU A 45 -14.13 1.81 1.28
N ILE A 46 -13.34 1.34 2.27
CA ILE A 46 -12.00 1.89 2.52
C ILE A 46 -11.06 1.64 1.34
N ARG A 47 -11.13 0.46 0.73
CA ARG A 47 -10.35 0.13 -0.47
C ARG A 47 -10.72 1.02 -1.64
N SER A 48 -12.01 1.26 -1.88
CA SER A 48 -12.47 2.16 -2.95
C SER A 48 -11.96 3.59 -2.72
N GLN A 49 -12.01 4.09 -1.50
CA GLN A 49 -11.45 5.41 -1.18
C GLN A 49 -9.93 5.45 -1.35
N PHE A 50 -9.22 4.39 -0.96
CA PHE A 50 -7.78 4.26 -1.21
C PHE A 50 -7.46 4.29 -2.71
N ASP A 51 -8.18 3.50 -3.51
CA ASP A 51 -7.99 3.43 -4.96
C ASP A 51 -8.24 4.79 -5.63
N SER A 52 -9.30 5.51 -5.23
CA SER A 52 -9.57 6.86 -5.71
C SER A 52 -8.45 7.85 -5.37
N SER A 53 -7.97 7.85 -4.11
CA SER A 53 -6.86 8.71 -3.71
C SER A 53 -5.56 8.35 -4.43
N LEU A 54 -5.28 7.06 -4.61
CA LEU A 54 -4.11 6.57 -5.33
C LEU A 54 -4.12 7.01 -6.79
N GLU A 55 -5.27 6.96 -7.45
CA GLU A 55 -5.42 7.39 -8.84
C GLU A 55 -5.15 8.89 -9.02
N LEU A 56 -5.58 9.74 -8.06
CA LEU A 56 -5.26 11.17 -8.07
C LEU A 56 -3.74 11.42 -8.07
N PHE A 57 -2.98 10.68 -7.26
CA PHE A 57 -1.51 10.83 -7.24
C PHE A 57 -0.83 10.28 -8.50
N LYS A 58 -1.38 9.23 -9.11
CA LYS A 58 -0.88 8.70 -10.40
C LYS A 58 -1.09 9.73 -11.52
N GLN A 59 -2.30 10.25 -11.66
CA GLN A 59 -2.62 11.27 -12.67
C GLN A 59 -1.76 12.53 -12.52
N GLN A 60 -1.52 12.96 -11.28
CA GLN A 60 -0.63 14.09 -11.02
C GLN A 60 0.80 13.83 -11.50
N ALA A 61 1.33 12.62 -11.27
CA ALA A 61 2.66 12.24 -11.71
C ALA A 61 2.74 12.19 -13.24
N ASP A 62 1.73 11.64 -13.92
CA ASP A 62 1.67 11.55 -15.38
C ASP A 62 1.60 12.93 -16.05
N MET A 63 0.93 13.90 -15.42
CA MET A 63 0.86 15.27 -15.89
C MET A 63 2.12 16.11 -15.60
N ASN A 64 3.16 15.54 -14.97
CA ASN A 64 4.35 16.24 -14.48
C ASN A 64 4.02 17.52 -13.67
N PHE A 65 2.87 17.54 -13.02
CA PHE A 65 2.38 18.74 -12.37
C PHE A 65 3.09 18.88 -11.02
N THR A 66 4.24 19.56 -11.01
CA THR A 66 4.92 19.99 -9.78
C THR A 66 4.33 21.28 -9.21
N SER A 67 3.37 21.88 -9.91
CA SER A 67 2.85 23.21 -9.61
C SER A 67 2.07 23.23 -8.30
N ILE A 68 2.21 24.35 -7.60
CA ILE A 68 1.72 24.71 -6.25
C ILE A 68 0.20 24.49 -6.04
N SER A 69 -0.58 24.18 -7.08
CA SER A 69 -2.05 24.14 -7.06
C SER A 69 -2.69 22.76 -7.29
N GLY A 70 -1.93 21.67 -7.33
CA GLY A 70 -2.52 20.32 -7.44
C GLY A 70 -3.23 19.88 -6.15
N ILE A 71 -4.40 19.25 -6.25
CA ILE A 71 -5.19 18.72 -5.12
C ILE A 71 -4.34 17.78 -4.23
N SER A 72 -3.34 17.11 -4.80
CA SER A 72 -2.41 16.21 -4.10
C SER A 72 -1.34 16.90 -3.24
N ASN A 73 -1.15 18.23 -3.38
CA ASN A 73 -0.28 18.99 -2.48
C ASN A 73 -0.98 19.34 -1.16
N ASP A 74 -2.30 19.13 -1.07
CA ASP A 74 -3.01 19.23 0.20
C ASP A 74 -2.48 18.13 1.13
N PRO A 75 -1.83 18.49 2.26
CA PRO A 75 -1.29 17.51 3.21
C PRO A 75 -2.38 16.59 3.77
N THR A 76 -3.65 16.99 3.73
CA THR A 76 -4.76 16.16 4.18
C THR A 76 -5.00 14.97 3.26
N VAL A 77 -4.91 15.14 1.94
CA VAL A 77 -5.08 14.08 0.94
C VAL A 77 -3.93 13.08 1.01
N ALA A 78 -2.70 13.57 1.15
CA ALA A 78 -1.53 12.72 1.33
C ALA A 78 -1.62 11.91 2.63
N ARG A 79 -2.03 12.54 3.74
CA ARG A 79 -2.22 11.86 5.02
C ARG A 79 -3.33 10.81 4.92
N ASP A 80 -4.45 11.15 4.29
CA ASP A 80 -5.59 10.24 4.13
C ASP A 80 -5.20 8.97 3.35
N LEU A 81 -4.45 9.11 2.26
CA LEU A 81 -3.89 7.99 1.51
C LEU A 81 -2.94 7.14 2.36
N ALA A 82 -2.05 7.78 3.12
CA ALA A 82 -1.10 7.10 4.00
C ALA A 82 -1.80 6.29 5.10
N GLU A 83 -2.83 6.88 5.74
CA GLU A 83 -3.63 6.21 6.77
C GLU A 83 -4.35 4.98 6.22
N LYS A 84 -4.96 5.09 5.04
CA LYS A 84 -5.62 3.98 4.36
C LYS A 84 -4.64 2.90 3.92
N ALA A 85 -3.48 3.26 3.36
CA ALA A 85 -2.45 2.31 2.98
C ALA A 85 -1.96 1.50 4.20
N MET A 86 -1.73 2.17 5.33
CA MET A 86 -1.31 1.50 6.57
C MET A 86 -2.42 0.59 7.11
N PHE A 87 -3.66 1.07 7.12
CA PHE A 87 -4.83 0.30 7.54
C PHE A 87 -5.01 -0.97 6.70
N LEU A 88 -5.02 -0.84 5.37
CA LEU A 88 -5.16 -1.97 4.44
C LEU A 88 -4.02 -2.98 4.61
N SER A 89 -2.78 -2.50 4.80
CA SER A 89 -1.63 -3.37 5.08
C SER A 89 -1.79 -4.20 6.35
N HIS A 90 -2.50 -3.66 7.34
CA HIS A 90 -2.77 -4.36 8.58
C HIS A 90 -3.87 -5.41 8.48
N VAL A 91 -4.82 -5.27 7.56
CA VAL A 91 -5.95 -6.21 7.39
C VAL A 91 -5.76 -7.15 6.19
N THR A 92 -4.75 -6.93 5.33
CA THR A 92 -4.51 -7.71 4.11
C THR A 92 -4.55 -9.24 4.32
N SER A 93 -3.94 -9.75 5.39
CA SER A 93 -3.92 -11.19 5.69
C SER A 93 -5.30 -11.79 6.03
N PHE A 94 -6.26 -10.95 6.43
CA PHE A 94 -7.62 -11.36 6.80
C PHE A 94 -8.58 -11.30 5.60
N PHE A 95 -8.21 -10.60 4.53
CA PHE A 95 -9.03 -10.42 3.33
C PHE A 95 -8.23 -10.72 2.05
N PRO A 96 -7.66 -11.94 1.91
CA PRO A 96 -6.77 -12.27 0.80
C PRO A 96 -7.46 -12.17 -0.56
N GLN A 97 -8.78 -12.47 -0.64
CA GLN A 97 -9.57 -12.39 -1.87
C GLN A 97 -9.79 -10.94 -2.34
N HIS A 98 -9.91 -10.00 -1.40
CA HIS A 98 -10.14 -8.59 -1.73
C HIS A 98 -8.85 -7.78 -1.82
N LEU A 99 -7.74 -8.22 -1.21
CA LEU A 99 -6.52 -7.40 -1.15
C LEU A 99 -5.31 -8.04 -1.84
N THR A 100 -5.55 -8.94 -2.81
CA THR A 100 -4.46 -9.62 -3.54
C THR A 100 -3.57 -8.65 -4.33
N ASP A 101 -4.16 -7.66 -4.99
CA ASP A 101 -3.49 -6.66 -5.83
C ASP A 101 -2.95 -5.45 -5.04
N PHE A 102 -3.44 -5.26 -3.81
CA PHE A 102 -3.13 -4.09 -2.99
C PHE A 102 -1.61 -3.86 -2.80
N PRO A 103 -0.78 -4.87 -2.47
CA PRO A 103 0.65 -4.65 -2.34
C PRO A 103 1.30 -4.15 -3.63
N HIS A 104 0.85 -4.64 -4.78
CA HIS A 104 1.35 -4.24 -6.09
C HIS A 104 0.96 -2.79 -6.40
N LYS A 105 -0.28 -2.37 -6.08
CA LYS A 105 -0.71 -0.97 -6.25
C LYS A 105 0.16 0.02 -5.46
N VAL A 106 0.50 -0.31 -4.22
CA VAL A 106 1.40 0.53 -3.39
C VAL A 106 2.81 0.58 -3.99
N ALA A 107 3.35 -0.56 -4.41
CA ALA A 107 4.66 -0.64 -5.04
C ALA A 107 4.73 0.14 -6.36
N GLU A 108 3.70 0.03 -7.20
CA GLU A 108 3.58 0.75 -8.46
C GLU A 108 3.51 2.27 -8.25
N LEU A 109 2.76 2.73 -7.25
CA LEU A 109 2.70 4.15 -6.93
C LEU A 109 4.08 4.70 -6.52
N LEU A 110 4.82 3.98 -5.67
CA LEU A 110 6.19 4.37 -5.31
C LEU A 110 7.13 4.33 -6.52
N HIS A 111 7.03 3.31 -7.36
CA HIS A 111 7.86 3.20 -8.56
C HIS A 111 7.64 4.37 -9.53
N ARG A 112 6.38 4.70 -9.82
CA ARG A 112 6.03 5.73 -10.81
C ARG A 112 6.14 7.16 -10.27
N ALA A 113 5.69 7.39 -9.04
CA ALA A 113 5.44 8.73 -8.54
C ALA A 113 6.37 9.15 -7.39
N ALA A 114 7.28 8.32 -6.86
CA ALA A 114 8.04 8.68 -5.66
C ALA A 114 8.81 10.02 -5.76
N ARG A 115 9.19 10.48 -6.95
CA ARG A 115 9.84 11.79 -7.13
C ARG A 115 8.89 12.97 -6.89
N THR A 116 7.60 12.82 -7.16
CA THR A 116 6.56 13.86 -7.00
C THR A 116 5.82 13.75 -5.67
N LEU A 117 5.86 12.60 -5.01
CA LEU A 117 5.22 12.40 -3.71
C LEU A 117 5.90 13.20 -2.58
N PRO A 118 5.13 13.77 -1.64
CA PRO A 118 5.67 14.30 -0.39
C PRO A 118 6.50 13.25 0.36
N SER A 119 7.59 13.68 1.01
CA SER A 119 8.51 12.75 1.71
C SER A 119 7.81 11.92 2.80
N GLY A 120 6.88 12.53 3.55
CA GLY A 120 6.07 11.82 4.56
C GLY A 120 5.27 10.67 3.94
N LEU A 121 4.55 10.95 2.85
CA LEU A 121 3.76 9.94 2.14
C LEU A 121 4.64 8.81 1.60
N ARG A 122 5.80 9.12 0.98
CA ARG A 122 6.75 8.08 0.53
C ARG A 122 7.16 7.16 1.66
N ASN A 123 7.49 7.74 2.82
CA ASN A 123 7.89 6.98 3.99
C ASN A 123 6.77 6.08 4.49
N ASP A 124 5.53 6.56 4.55
CA ASP A 124 4.41 5.76 5.05
C ASP A 124 3.97 4.66 4.08
N LEU A 125 4.05 4.90 2.76
CA LEU A 125 3.86 3.85 1.76
C LEU A 125 4.98 2.80 1.85
N ALA A 126 6.24 3.20 2.03
CA ALA A 126 7.34 2.28 2.23
C ALA A 126 7.19 1.45 3.52
N LYS A 127 6.74 2.05 4.62
CA LYS A 127 6.42 1.32 5.87
C LYS A 127 5.29 0.31 5.66
N SER A 128 4.28 0.68 4.88
CA SER A 128 3.15 -0.19 4.51
C SER A 128 3.65 -1.43 3.74
N LEU A 129 4.50 -1.26 2.71
CA LEU A 129 5.14 -2.39 2.02
C LEU A 129 6.04 -3.22 2.93
N ILE A 130 6.84 -2.58 3.79
CA ILE A 130 7.69 -3.26 4.77
C ILE A 130 6.85 -4.15 5.70
N LEU A 131 5.67 -3.69 6.14
CA LEU A 131 4.76 -4.48 6.96
C LEU A 131 4.26 -5.72 6.22
N LEU A 132 3.87 -5.57 4.94
CA LEU A 132 3.43 -6.69 4.09
C LEU A 132 4.54 -7.72 3.88
N ILE A 133 5.77 -7.26 3.65
CA ILE A 133 6.96 -8.13 3.53
C ILE A 133 7.24 -8.86 4.84
N ASN A 134 7.18 -8.16 5.98
CA ASN A 134 7.40 -8.77 7.30
C ASN A 134 6.37 -9.86 7.63
N ARG A 135 5.16 -9.77 7.06
CA ARG A 135 4.09 -10.75 7.22
C ARG A 135 4.15 -11.89 6.20
N GLY A 136 5.12 -11.86 5.28
CA GLY A 136 5.25 -12.87 4.22
C GLY A 136 4.18 -12.78 3.14
N ILE A 137 3.46 -11.65 3.05
CA ILE A 137 2.45 -11.42 2.00
C ILE A 137 3.13 -11.13 0.66
N VAL A 138 4.29 -10.46 0.71
CA VAL A 138 5.13 -10.15 -0.46
C VAL A 138 6.57 -10.55 -0.16
N SER A 139 7.28 -11.05 -1.17
CA SER A 139 8.69 -11.40 -1.01
C SER A 139 9.58 -10.17 -1.04
N ILE A 140 10.57 -10.10 -0.14
CA ILE A 140 11.63 -9.08 -0.22
C ILE A 140 12.37 -9.13 -1.56
N LYS A 141 12.48 -10.32 -2.18
CA LYS A 141 13.14 -10.48 -3.48
C LYS A 141 12.40 -9.70 -4.57
N GLU A 142 11.07 -9.71 -4.55
CA GLU A 142 10.21 -8.99 -5.51
C GLU A 142 10.28 -7.49 -5.31
N MET A 143 10.40 -7.04 -4.05
CA MET A 143 10.42 -5.61 -3.69
C MET A 143 11.82 -5.00 -3.67
N LEU A 144 12.88 -5.82 -3.79
CA LEU A 144 14.26 -5.35 -3.75
C LEU A 144 14.57 -4.30 -4.84
N PRO A 145 14.13 -4.47 -6.10
CA PRO A 145 14.37 -3.48 -7.14
C PRO A 145 13.79 -2.10 -6.79
N LEU A 146 12.55 -2.07 -6.30
CA LEU A 146 11.91 -0.84 -5.85
C LEU A 146 12.72 -0.19 -4.72
N PHE A 147 13.07 -0.94 -3.67
CA PHE A 147 13.83 -0.34 -2.55
C PHE A 147 15.21 0.17 -2.94
N MET A 148 15.84 -0.41 -3.97
CA MET A 148 17.09 0.11 -4.54
C MET A 148 16.88 1.38 -5.34
N GLU A 149 15.80 1.47 -6.12
CA GLU A 149 15.43 2.71 -6.80
C GLU A 149 15.16 3.83 -5.78
N LEU A 150 14.49 3.53 -4.66
CA LEU A 150 14.31 4.52 -3.60
C LEU A 150 15.65 5.05 -3.03
N GLN A 151 16.75 4.31 -3.15
CA GLN A 151 18.09 4.78 -2.74
C GLN A 151 18.63 5.91 -3.63
N THR A 152 18.10 6.08 -4.85
CA THR A 152 18.53 7.15 -5.76
C THR A 152 17.78 8.46 -5.52
N LEU A 153 16.80 8.47 -4.61
CA LEU A 153 16.05 9.68 -4.26
C LEU A 153 16.83 10.55 -3.28
N GLY A 154 16.67 11.87 -3.38
CA GLY A 154 17.19 12.84 -2.40
C GLY A 154 16.48 12.85 -1.04
N ASP A 155 15.84 11.75 -0.64
CA ASP A 155 15.04 11.61 0.58
C ASP A 155 15.79 10.77 1.62
N LYS A 156 16.58 11.42 2.47
CA LYS A 156 17.43 10.74 3.47
C LYS A 156 16.63 9.82 4.41
N PRO A 157 15.52 10.24 5.05
CA PRO A 157 14.71 9.36 5.89
C PRO A 157 14.23 8.10 5.17
N LEU A 158 13.75 8.22 3.94
CA LEU A 158 13.29 7.08 3.15
C LEU A 158 14.41 6.11 2.82
N ARG A 159 15.58 6.63 2.43
CA ARG A 159 16.77 5.81 2.12
C ARG A 159 17.20 4.99 3.32
N GLU A 160 17.31 5.62 4.48
CA GLU A 160 17.67 4.96 5.75
C GLU A 160 16.66 3.87 6.12
N LEU A 161 15.36 4.15 6.00
CA LEU A 161 14.28 3.19 6.24
C LEU A 161 14.41 1.96 5.35
N ALA A 162 14.49 2.17 4.03
CA ALA A 162 14.55 1.09 3.05
C ALA A 162 15.85 0.28 3.19
N PHE A 163 17.00 0.93 3.34
CA PHE A 163 18.29 0.26 3.53
C PHE A 163 18.31 -0.60 4.79
N LYS A 164 17.86 -0.04 5.93
CA LYS A 164 17.74 -0.78 7.19
C LYS A 164 16.85 -2.00 7.05
N HIS A 165 15.74 -1.88 6.33
CA HIS A 165 14.85 -3.01 6.08
C HIS A 165 15.49 -4.09 5.21
N ILE A 166 16.15 -3.71 4.10
CA ILE A 166 16.87 -4.65 3.23
C ILE A 166 17.88 -5.46 4.05
N VAL A 167 18.75 -4.80 4.81
CA VAL A 167 19.76 -5.46 5.65
C VAL A 167 19.11 -6.40 6.67
N LYS A 168 18.06 -5.94 7.37
CA LYS A 168 17.34 -6.77 8.35
C LYS A 168 16.67 -7.99 7.72
N SER A 169 16.12 -7.85 6.52
CA SER A 169 15.45 -8.93 5.81
C SER A 169 16.45 -9.97 5.30
N ILE A 170 17.60 -9.55 4.76
CA ILE A 170 18.71 -10.45 4.38
C ILE A 170 19.24 -11.22 5.61
N LYS A 171 19.46 -10.52 6.73
CA LYS A 171 19.91 -11.17 7.98
C LYS A 171 18.92 -12.23 8.47
N ARG A 172 17.61 -11.92 8.44
CA ARG A 172 16.56 -12.88 8.84
C ARG A 172 16.48 -14.09 7.92
N MET A 173 16.61 -13.89 6.60
CA MET A 173 16.63 -14.99 5.64
C MET A 173 17.77 -15.98 5.91
N ASN A 174 18.91 -15.48 6.40
CA ASN A 174 20.10 -16.27 6.68
C ASN A 174 20.19 -16.83 8.10
N LEU A 175 19.19 -16.58 8.96
CA LEU A 175 19.27 -16.92 10.37
C LEU A 175 19.15 -18.44 10.64
N LYS A 176 18.37 -19.16 9.83
CA LYS A 176 18.13 -20.61 10.02
C LYS A 176 19.03 -21.49 9.14
N HIS A 177 19.12 -21.17 7.85
CA HIS A 177 20.04 -21.80 6.92
C HIS A 177 20.57 -20.76 5.95
N LYS A 178 21.86 -20.83 5.64
CA LYS A 178 22.49 -19.97 4.63
C LYS A 178 22.08 -20.48 3.25
N ASP A 179 21.01 -19.92 2.70
CA ASP A 179 20.57 -20.22 1.34
C ASP A 179 21.47 -19.44 0.36
N GLU A 180 22.62 -20.04 0.03
CA GLU A 180 23.63 -19.45 -0.86
C GLU A 180 23.05 -19.07 -2.23
N ALA A 181 22.06 -19.81 -2.74
CA ALA A 181 21.42 -19.50 -4.01
C ALA A 181 20.57 -18.22 -3.90
N LYS A 182 19.76 -18.06 -2.85
CA LYS A 182 19.01 -16.83 -2.60
C LYS A 182 19.93 -15.64 -2.33
N ASN A 183 21.01 -15.84 -1.57
CA ASN A 183 21.99 -14.79 -1.29
C ASN A 183 22.68 -14.32 -2.57
N ARG A 184 23.14 -15.24 -3.42
CA ARG A 184 23.77 -14.92 -4.68
C ARG A 184 22.82 -14.18 -5.61
N ALA A 185 21.54 -14.56 -5.66
CA ALA A 185 20.53 -13.83 -6.43
C ALA A 185 20.34 -12.38 -5.92
N LEU A 186 20.26 -12.17 -4.60
CA LEU A 186 20.15 -10.84 -4.00
C LEU A 186 21.42 -10.00 -4.23
N GLN A 187 22.60 -10.61 -4.09
CA GLN A 187 23.89 -9.97 -4.37
C GLN A 187 24.00 -9.55 -5.84
N ASN A 188 23.56 -10.39 -6.78
CA ASN A 188 23.56 -10.05 -8.20
C ASN A 188 22.65 -8.85 -8.50
N ILE A 189 21.44 -8.82 -7.92
CA ILE A 189 20.52 -7.67 -8.06
C ILE A 189 21.18 -6.39 -7.52
N LEU A 190 21.73 -6.45 -6.30
CA LEU A 190 22.47 -5.37 -5.66
C LEU A 190 23.64 -4.88 -6.52
N PHE A 191 24.43 -5.81 -7.04
CA PHE A 191 25.62 -5.50 -7.83
C PHE A 191 25.26 -4.81 -9.15
N VAL A 192 24.27 -5.34 -9.88
CA VAL A 192 23.75 -4.70 -11.10
C VAL A 192 23.28 -3.28 -10.81
N MET A 193 22.56 -3.07 -9.71
CA MET A 193 22.06 -1.75 -9.33
C MET A 193 23.17 -0.76 -8.93
N LEU A 194 24.23 -1.24 -8.26
CA LEU A 194 25.41 -0.43 -7.96
C LEU A 194 26.22 -0.08 -9.22
N GLN A 195 26.33 -0.99 -10.18
CA GLN A 195 27.02 -0.75 -11.45
C GLN A 195 26.29 0.23 -12.36
N ILE A 196 24.95 0.24 -12.32
CA ILE A 196 24.15 1.25 -13.04
C ILE A 196 24.42 2.63 -12.43
N ARG A 197 24.54 2.72 -11.10
CA ARG A 197 24.85 3.98 -10.40
C ARG A 197 26.24 4.50 -10.72
N GLY A 198 27.27 3.66 -10.64
CA GLY A 198 28.66 4.06 -10.92
C GLY A 198 28.97 4.40 -12.38
N ARG A 199 27.99 4.28 -13.29
CA ARG A 199 28.09 4.71 -14.70
C ARG A 199 27.38 6.03 -14.99
N LEU A 200 26.62 6.57 -14.03
CA LEU A 200 25.85 7.80 -14.15
C LEU A 200 26.46 8.98 -13.36
N ASP A 201 27.52 8.69 -12.59
CA ASP A 201 28.39 9.65 -11.90
C ASP A 201 29.68 9.85 -12.72
#